data_AF-A0A920EYB0-F1
#
_entry.id   AF-A0A920EYB0-F1
#
_cell.length_a   1.000
_cell.length_b   1.000
_cell.length_c   1.000
_cell.angle_alpha   90.00
_cell.angle_beta   90.00
_cell.angle_gamma   90.00
#
_symmetry.space_group_name_H-M   'P 1'
#
loop_
_entity.id
_entity.type
_entity.pdbx_description
1 polymer ?
#
loop_
_entity_poly.entity_id
_entity_poly.type
_entity_poly.pdbx_seq_one_letter_code
_entity_poly.pdbx_strand_id
1 'polypeptide(L)'
;MVGGLFGHQHQITLVGKHISLFFCVRSYSVFFYSFFAIEASANPTTIIYFAGFCIASMVIFTMYGGGFATIPAYLADIFGTMHVGGIHGRLLTAWSTAGVLGPLSITELRSFSLNNAINDLVAVIEPQKFLDKFGAPIEQLDQLVAAKTVTIARLMEIVPEGTIDPTPSLYNTTMYAMAGLLVIAFVANLLMRPVHEKHHYEGDPSKA
;
A
#
# COMPACT_ATOMS: atom_id res chain seq x y z
N MET A 1 23.02 -15.89 -40.64
CA MET A 1 21.77 -15.39 -40.04
C MET A 1 21.32 -16.15 -38.78
N VAL A 2 21.99 -17.22 -38.32
CA VAL A 2 21.59 -17.99 -37.12
C VAL A 2 22.21 -17.46 -35.81
N GLY A 3 23.26 -16.62 -35.88
CA GLY A 3 23.98 -16.10 -34.71
C GLY A 3 23.30 -14.94 -33.95
N GLY A 4 22.35 -14.23 -34.57
CA GLY A 4 21.64 -13.11 -33.93
C GLY A 4 20.53 -13.57 -32.98
N LEU A 5 19.81 -14.63 -33.35
CA LEU A 5 18.71 -15.20 -32.54
C LEU A 5 19.21 -15.84 -31.23
N PHE A 6 20.39 -16.48 -31.22
CA PHE A 6 20.97 -17.04 -30.00
C PHE A 6 21.45 -15.97 -29.01
N GLY A 7 21.95 -14.83 -29.50
CA GLY A 7 22.32 -13.69 -28.64
C GLY A 7 21.11 -13.00 -27.99
N HIS A 8 20.02 -12.89 -28.75
CA HIS A 8 18.77 -12.28 -28.30
C HIS A 8 18.06 -13.12 -27.22
N GLN A 9 18.02 -14.46 -27.40
CA GLN A 9 17.47 -15.37 -26.39
C GLN A 9 18.30 -15.37 -25.10
N HIS A 10 19.63 -15.22 -25.22
CA HIS A 10 20.56 -15.21 -24.08
C HIS A 10 20.48 -13.91 -23.27
N GLN A 11 20.30 -12.75 -23.92
CA GLN A 11 20.07 -11.45 -23.26
C GLN A 11 18.74 -11.43 -22.48
N ILE A 12 17.64 -11.87 -23.08
CA ILE A 12 16.32 -11.97 -22.41
C ILE A 12 16.39 -12.92 -21.21
N THR A 13 17.12 -14.03 -21.33
CA THR A 13 17.32 -15.00 -20.22
C THR A 13 18.19 -14.42 -19.10
N LEU A 14 19.17 -13.58 -19.42
CA LEU A 14 20.00 -12.86 -18.44
C LEU A 14 19.17 -11.82 -17.66
N VAL A 15 18.38 -11.01 -18.34
CA VAL A 15 17.47 -10.03 -17.72
C VAL A 15 16.44 -10.73 -16.83
N GLY A 16 15.86 -11.85 -17.30
CA GLY A 16 14.94 -12.67 -16.50
C GLY A 16 15.58 -13.30 -15.25
N LYS A 17 16.86 -13.70 -15.31
CA LYS A 17 17.63 -14.18 -14.14
C LYS A 17 17.90 -13.06 -13.13
N HIS A 18 18.23 -11.85 -13.59
CA HIS A 18 18.42 -10.68 -12.72
C HIS A 18 17.12 -10.25 -12.03
N ILE A 19 15.99 -10.30 -12.75
CA ILE A 19 14.66 -10.05 -12.19
C ILE A 19 14.29 -11.11 -11.15
N SER A 20 14.55 -12.39 -11.42
CA SER A 20 14.25 -13.48 -10.46
C SER A 20 15.05 -13.34 -9.16
N LEU A 21 16.32 -12.96 -9.23
CA LEU A 21 17.14 -12.63 -8.06
C LEU A 21 16.52 -11.48 -7.25
N PHE A 22 16.04 -10.46 -7.94
CA PHE A 22 15.39 -9.30 -7.34
C PHE A 22 14.12 -9.67 -6.56
N PHE A 23 13.31 -10.59 -7.11
CA PHE A 23 12.13 -11.15 -6.43
C PHE A 23 12.51 -11.98 -5.18
N CYS A 24 13.57 -12.78 -5.26
CA CYS A 24 14.06 -13.56 -4.13
C CYS A 24 14.62 -12.67 -3.01
N VAL A 25 15.46 -11.69 -3.35
CA VAL A 25 16.04 -10.73 -2.39
C VAL A 25 14.93 -9.94 -1.71
N ARG A 26 13.94 -9.45 -2.46
CA ARG A 26 12.78 -8.75 -1.88
C ARG A 26 11.99 -9.63 -0.91
N SER A 27 11.69 -10.87 -1.31
CA SER A 27 10.91 -11.79 -0.47
C SER A 27 11.64 -12.10 0.85
N TYR A 28 12.96 -12.28 0.78
CA TYR A 28 13.81 -12.45 1.95
C TYR A 28 13.87 -11.18 2.83
N SER A 29 14.04 -10.00 2.24
CA SER A 29 14.05 -8.72 2.97
C SER A 29 12.73 -8.43 3.69
N VAL A 30 11.58 -8.82 3.12
CA VAL A 30 10.26 -8.67 3.77
C VAL A 30 10.17 -9.55 5.02
N PHE A 31 10.65 -10.80 4.96
CA PHE A 31 10.70 -11.68 6.13
C PHE A 31 11.55 -11.07 7.26
N PHE A 32 12.72 -10.54 6.91
CA PHE A 32 13.63 -9.91 7.87
C PHE A 32 13.08 -8.60 8.45
N TYR A 33 12.39 -7.81 7.62
CA TYR A 33 11.68 -6.61 8.04
C TYR A 33 10.60 -6.94 9.08
N SER A 34 9.77 -7.95 8.83
CA SER A 34 8.72 -8.38 9.78
C SER A 34 9.30 -8.86 11.11
N PHE A 35 10.41 -9.60 11.10
CA PHE A 35 11.11 -10.01 12.32
C PHE A 35 11.56 -8.80 13.15
N PHE A 36 12.31 -7.86 12.55
CA PHE A 36 12.78 -6.69 13.27
C PHE A 36 11.66 -5.75 13.70
N ALA A 37 10.57 -5.65 12.95
CA ALA A 37 9.43 -4.82 13.33
C ALA A 37 8.77 -5.31 14.63
N ILE A 38 8.61 -6.63 14.79
CA ILE A 38 8.04 -7.24 16.00
C ILE A 38 8.99 -7.02 17.19
N GLU A 39 10.29 -7.31 17.01
CA GLU A 39 11.28 -7.15 18.07
C GLU A 39 11.50 -5.68 18.48
N ALA A 40 11.49 -4.76 17.52
CA ALA A 40 11.57 -3.33 17.79
C ALA A 40 10.33 -2.81 18.53
N SER A 41 9.15 -3.40 18.28
CA SER A 41 7.93 -3.08 19.04
C SER A 41 7.96 -3.65 20.45
N ALA A 42 8.58 -4.82 20.67
CA ALA A 42 8.68 -5.46 21.97
C ALA A 42 9.78 -4.85 22.86
N ASN A 43 10.91 -4.44 22.26
CA ASN A 43 12.07 -3.89 22.95
C ASN A 43 12.55 -2.56 22.33
N PRO A 44 11.83 -1.44 22.53
CA PRO A 44 12.07 -0.19 21.79
C PRO A 44 13.40 0.50 22.09
N THR A 45 14.05 0.18 23.21
CA THR A 45 15.34 0.76 23.63
C THR A 45 16.55 0.07 23.00
N THR A 46 16.37 -1.11 22.39
CA THR A 46 17.47 -1.85 21.77
C THR A 46 17.74 -1.33 20.36
N ILE A 47 18.81 -0.54 20.23
CA ILE A 47 19.22 0.13 18.98
C ILE A 47 19.36 -0.85 17.80
N ILE A 48 19.78 -2.09 18.05
CA ILE A 48 20.03 -3.09 17.00
C ILE A 48 18.74 -3.43 16.23
N TYR A 49 17.59 -3.57 16.90
CA TYR A 49 16.33 -3.90 16.23
C TYR A 49 15.80 -2.74 15.39
N PHE A 50 15.91 -1.52 15.91
CA PHE A 50 15.55 -0.32 15.15
C PHE A 50 16.46 -0.11 13.93
N ALA A 51 17.78 -0.28 14.09
CA ALA A 51 18.72 -0.21 12.98
C ALA A 51 18.43 -1.28 11.92
N GLY A 52 18.16 -2.52 12.34
CA GLY A 52 17.77 -3.62 11.46
C GLY A 52 16.49 -3.34 10.66
N PHE A 53 15.47 -2.80 11.31
CA PHE A 53 14.23 -2.35 10.68
C PHE A 53 14.49 -1.27 9.60
N CYS A 54 15.29 -0.25 9.94
CA CYS A 54 15.63 0.83 9.00
C CYS A 54 16.40 0.32 7.78
N ILE A 55 17.42 -0.54 8.00
CA ILE A 55 18.21 -1.12 6.92
C ILE A 55 17.34 -1.97 6.00
N ALA A 56 16.50 -2.85 6.57
CA ALA A 56 15.58 -3.68 5.79
C ALA A 56 14.61 -2.81 4.96
N SER A 57 14.11 -1.71 5.52
CA SER A 57 13.25 -0.75 4.82
C SER A 57 13.96 -0.10 3.62
N MET A 58 15.21 0.33 3.81
CA MET A 58 16.00 0.93 2.72
C MET A 58 16.26 -0.06 1.57
N VAL A 59 16.53 -1.32 1.90
CA VAL A 59 16.69 -2.39 0.89
C VAL A 59 15.39 -2.57 0.10
N ILE A 60 14.24 -2.67 0.79
CA ILE A 60 12.93 -2.83 0.14
C ILE A 60 12.62 -1.64 -0.79
N PHE A 61 12.84 -0.40 -0.35
CA PHE A 61 12.59 0.79 -1.18
C PHE A 61 13.49 0.86 -2.40
N THR A 62 14.77 0.49 -2.25
CA THR A 62 15.70 0.42 -3.37
C THR A 62 15.22 -0.60 -4.41
N MET A 63 14.70 -1.75 -3.95
CA MET A 63 14.10 -2.73 -4.84
C MET A 63 12.87 -2.16 -5.55
N TYR A 64 11.98 -1.46 -4.87
CA TYR A 64 10.83 -0.83 -5.53
C TYR A 64 11.27 0.14 -6.65
N GLY A 65 12.31 0.95 -6.41
CA GLY A 65 12.89 1.86 -7.41
C GLY A 65 13.58 1.14 -8.59
N GLY A 66 14.33 0.08 -8.33
CA GLY A 66 15.03 -0.68 -9.40
C GLY A 66 14.09 -1.46 -10.31
N GLY A 67 12.95 -1.92 -9.79
CA GLY A 67 11.87 -2.50 -10.61
C GLY A 67 11.34 -1.48 -11.63
N PHE A 68 11.03 -0.25 -11.18
CA PHE A 68 10.56 0.81 -12.09
C PHE A 68 11.58 1.18 -13.17
N ALA A 69 12.87 1.21 -12.83
CA ALA A 69 13.94 1.55 -13.77
C ALA A 69 14.13 0.52 -14.90
N THR A 70 13.80 -0.76 -14.66
CA THR A 70 14.03 -1.86 -15.62
C THR A 70 12.84 -2.10 -16.56
N ILE A 71 11.65 -1.58 -16.24
CA ILE A 71 10.44 -1.80 -17.05
C ILE A 71 10.56 -1.23 -18.48
N PRO A 72 11.04 0.01 -18.71
CA PRO A 72 11.15 0.52 -20.08
C PRO A 72 12.10 -0.31 -20.96
N ALA A 73 13.22 -0.78 -20.40
CA ALA A 73 14.15 -1.66 -21.10
C ALA A 73 13.50 -3.02 -21.44
N TYR A 74 12.81 -3.63 -20.47
CA TYR A 74 12.09 -4.88 -20.70
C TYR A 74 10.97 -4.74 -21.75
N LEU A 75 10.24 -3.63 -21.73
CA LEU A 75 9.23 -3.32 -22.74
C LEU A 75 9.85 -3.08 -24.12
N ALA A 76 11.03 -2.46 -24.19
CA ALA A 76 11.77 -2.26 -25.44
C ALA A 76 12.16 -3.59 -26.08
N ASP A 77 12.62 -4.54 -25.27
CA ASP A 77 13.05 -5.86 -25.74
C ASP A 77 11.87 -6.69 -26.30
N ILE A 78 10.65 -6.49 -25.80
CA ILE A 78 9.46 -7.26 -26.20
C ILE A 78 8.66 -6.57 -27.31
N PHE A 79 8.50 -5.25 -27.22
CA PHE A 79 7.58 -4.47 -28.07
C PHE A 79 8.29 -3.49 -29.01
N GLY A 80 9.61 -3.40 -28.95
CA GLY A 80 10.42 -2.44 -29.71
C GLY A 80 10.42 -1.03 -29.09
N THR A 81 11.50 -0.28 -29.31
CA THR A 81 11.76 1.05 -28.72
C THR A 81 10.68 2.08 -29.05
N MET A 82 10.09 2.00 -30.25
CA MET A 82 9.08 2.93 -30.75
C MET A 82 7.76 2.93 -29.96
N HIS A 83 7.43 1.82 -29.27
CA HIS A 83 6.14 1.66 -28.58
C HIS A 83 6.24 1.69 -27.04
N VAL A 84 7.46 1.73 -26.49
CA VAL A 84 7.72 1.70 -25.03
C VAL A 84 7.04 2.85 -24.31
N GLY A 85 7.21 4.08 -24.81
CA GLY A 85 6.67 5.28 -24.16
C GLY A 85 5.15 5.23 -24.02
N GLY A 86 4.44 4.74 -25.05
CA GLY A 86 2.98 4.61 -25.02
C GLY A 86 2.49 3.54 -24.05
N ILE A 87 3.16 2.37 -24.00
CA ILE A 87 2.80 1.27 -23.10
C ILE A 87 3.12 1.65 -21.65
N HIS A 88 4.32 2.15 -21.40
CA HIS A 88 4.75 2.57 -20.07
C HIS A 88 3.92 3.74 -19.55
N GLY A 89 3.56 4.71 -20.40
CA GLY A 89 2.70 5.84 -20.01
C GLY A 89 1.30 5.40 -19.53
N ARG A 90 0.71 4.38 -20.17
CA ARG A 90 -0.57 3.79 -19.71
C ARG A 90 -0.43 3.09 -18.37
N LEU A 91 0.66 2.36 -18.18
CA LEU A 91 0.99 1.70 -16.90
C LEU A 91 1.15 2.73 -15.77
N LEU A 92 1.92 3.80 -16.01
CA LEU A 92 2.10 4.89 -15.06
C LEU A 92 0.76 5.58 -14.73
N THR A 93 -0.09 5.81 -15.71
CA THR A 93 -1.43 6.38 -15.48
C THR A 93 -2.25 5.51 -14.54
N ALA A 94 -2.29 4.20 -14.78
CA ALA A 94 -3.01 3.26 -13.90
C ALA A 94 -2.45 3.25 -12.47
N TRP A 95 -1.12 3.26 -12.31
CA TRP A 95 -0.49 3.34 -10.99
C TRP A 95 -0.71 4.67 -10.29
N SER A 96 -0.69 5.79 -11.01
CA SER A 96 -1.01 7.10 -10.44
C SER A 96 -2.46 7.13 -9.93
N THR A 97 -3.41 6.58 -10.70
CA THR A 97 -4.80 6.45 -10.24
C THR A 97 -4.89 5.63 -8.96
N ALA A 98 -4.21 4.47 -8.89
CA ALA A 98 -4.18 3.66 -7.66
C ALA A 98 -3.52 4.40 -6.48
N GLY A 99 -2.44 5.15 -6.75
CA GLY A 99 -1.71 5.92 -5.74
C GLY A 99 -2.49 7.09 -5.14
N VAL A 100 -3.44 7.66 -5.89
CA VAL A 100 -4.36 8.70 -5.38
C VAL A 100 -5.56 8.06 -4.68
N LEU A 101 -6.20 7.06 -5.31
CA LEU A 101 -7.42 6.45 -4.79
C LEU A 101 -7.20 5.65 -3.51
N GLY A 102 -6.04 5.01 -3.36
CA GLY A 102 -5.71 4.20 -2.17
C GLY A 102 -5.77 5.01 -0.87
N PRO A 103 -4.94 6.06 -0.70
CA PRO A 103 -4.94 6.90 0.49
C PRO A 103 -6.28 7.60 0.77
N LEU A 104 -6.97 8.06 -0.29
CA LEU A 104 -8.29 8.68 -0.15
C LEU A 104 -9.31 7.67 0.39
N SER A 105 -9.39 6.48 -0.20
CA SER A 105 -10.32 5.44 0.25
C SER A 105 -10.05 5.01 1.69
N ILE A 106 -8.78 4.85 2.07
CA ILE A 106 -8.38 4.50 3.44
C ILE A 106 -8.80 5.59 4.44
N THR A 107 -8.58 6.86 4.07
CA THR A 107 -8.90 8.01 4.91
C THR A 107 -10.42 8.10 5.12
N GLU A 108 -11.21 7.96 4.07
CA GLU A 108 -12.67 8.02 4.16
C GLU A 108 -13.25 6.86 4.98
N LEU A 109 -12.80 5.62 4.75
CA LEU A 109 -13.24 4.46 5.52
C LEU A 109 -12.92 4.59 7.01
N ARG A 110 -11.74 5.15 7.32
CA ARG A 110 -11.35 5.44 8.69
C ARG A 110 -12.23 6.54 9.29
N SER A 111 -12.45 7.64 8.58
CA SER A 111 -13.29 8.76 9.03
C SER A 111 -14.73 8.30 9.30
N PHE A 112 -15.28 7.46 8.43
CA PHE A 112 -16.58 6.83 8.64
C PHE A 112 -16.62 5.98 9.91
N SER A 113 -15.62 5.12 10.10
CA SER A 113 -15.51 4.28 11.32
C SER A 113 -15.34 5.13 12.58
N LEU A 114 -14.60 6.24 12.50
CA LEU A 114 -14.39 7.18 13.59
C LEU A 114 -15.69 7.92 13.95
N ASN A 115 -16.42 8.44 12.97
CA ASN A 115 -17.70 9.12 13.19
C ASN A 115 -18.74 8.18 13.80
N ASN A 116 -18.83 6.94 13.32
CA ASN A 116 -19.72 5.94 13.92
C ASN A 116 -19.35 5.67 15.37
N ALA A 117 -18.06 5.46 15.65
CA ALA A 117 -17.59 5.25 17.02
C ALA A 117 -17.89 6.46 17.93
N ILE A 118 -17.74 7.69 17.44
CA ILE A 118 -18.10 8.90 18.20
C ILE A 118 -19.60 8.93 18.49
N ASN A 119 -20.43 8.65 17.49
CA ASN A 119 -21.89 8.64 17.67
C ASN A 119 -22.33 7.57 18.67
N ASP A 120 -21.74 6.38 18.61
CA ASP A 120 -22.02 5.28 19.56
C ASP A 120 -21.62 5.66 20.99
N LEU A 121 -20.47 6.32 21.18
CA LEU A 121 -20.04 6.80 22.49
C LEU A 121 -20.95 7.93 23.01
N VAL A 122 -21.34 8.87 22.16
CA VAL A 122 -22.23 9.97 22.55
C VAL A 122 -23.62 9.46 22.92
N ALA A 123 -24.10 8.39 22.28
CA ALA A 123 -25.40 7.80 22.59
C ALA A 123 -25.52 7.25 24.02
N VAL A 124 -24.40 6.89 24.66
CA VAL A 124 -24.36 6.38 26.04
C VAL A 124 -23.95 7.44 27.07
N ILE A 125 -23.61 8.65 26.62
CA ILE A 125 -23.21 9.75 27.50
C ILE A 125 -24.45 10.55 27.91
N GLU A 126 -24.55 10.87 29.19
CA GLU A 126 -25.58 11.78 29.69
C GLU A 126 -25.40 13.19 29.08
N PRO A 127 -26.45 13.82 28.52
CA PRO A 127 -26.33 15.12 27.84
C PRO A 127 -25.70 16.21 28.70
N GLN A 128 -25.96 16.20 30.01
CA GLN A 128 -25.40 17.17 30.95
C GLN A 128 -23.88 16.99 31.10
N LYS A 129 -23.38 15.75 31.19
CA LYS A 129 -21.93 15.47 31.29
C LYS A 129 -21.18 15.91 30.03
N PHE A 130 -21.82 15.75 28.86
CA PHE A 130 -21.26 16.24 27.60
C PHE A 130 -21.16 17.77 27.60
N LEU A 131 -22.24 18.46 27.98
CA LEU A 131 -22.27 19.91 28.07
C LEU A 131 -21.20 20.45 29.04
N ASP A 132 -21.09 19.84 30.23
CA ASP A 132 -20.12 20.24 31.24
C ASP A 132 -18.67 20.04 30.77
N LYS A 133 -18.42 19.02 29.94
CA LYS A 133 -17.09 18.69 29.42
C LYS A 133 -16.65 19.53 28.23
N PHE A 134 -17.56 19.78 27.30
CA PHE A 134 -17.26 20.40 26.00
C PHE A 134 -17.80 21.82 25.86
N GLY A 135 -18.63 22.29 26.79
CA GLY A 135 -19.17 23.65 26.81
C GLY A 135 -20.20 23.94 25.69
N ALA A 136 -20.64 22.91 24.97
CA ALA A 136 -21.56 23.01 23.85
C ALA A 136 -22.51 21.79 23.83
N PRO A 137 -23.76 21.96 23.36
CA PRO A 137 -24.72 20.87 23.29
C PRO A 137 -24.31 19.84 22.22
N ILE A 138 -24.81 18.60 22.38
CA ILE A 138 -24.59 17.48 21.45
C ILE A 138 -25.07 17.82 20.02
N GLU A 139 -26.01 18.75 19.86
CA GLU A 139 -26.47 19.25 18.56
C GLU A 139 -25.33 19.83 17.70
N GLN A 140 -24.26 20.33 18.33
CA GLN A 140 -23.09 20.88 17.63
C GLN A 140 -21.97 19.83 17.45
N LEU A 141 -22.25 18.55 17.71
CA LEU A 141 -21.26 17.47 17.69
C LEU A 141 -20.43 17.47 16.40
N ASP A 142 -21.05 17.59 15.22
CA ASP A 142 -20.33 17.60 13.95
C ASP A 142 -19.30 18.74 13.85
N GLN A 143 -19.65 19.93 14.37
CA GLN A 143 -18.76 21.08 14.40
C GLN A 143 -17.62 20.86 15.40
N LEU A 144 -17.93 20.28 16.56
CA LEU A 144 -16.95 19.98 17.60
C LEU A 144 -15.97 18.90 17.16
N VAL A 145 -16.43 17.90 16.42
CA VAL A 145 -15.61 16.84 15.80
C VAL A 145 -14.73 17.45 14.69
N ALA A 146 -15.30 18.28 13.82
CA ALA A 146 -14.54 18.97 12.77
C ALA A 146 -13.45 19.89 13.36
N ALA A 147 -13.73 20.54 14.49
CA ALA A 147 -12.77 21.37 15.23
C ALA A 147 -11.76 20.55 16.07
N LYS A 148 -11.85 19.20 16.06
CA LYS A 148 -11.04 18.27 16.87
C LYS A 148 -11.13 18.51 18.39
N THR A 149 -12.19 19.17 18.83
CA THR A 149 -12.47 19.41 20.26
C THR A 149 -13.07 18.17 20.90
N VAL A 150 -13.95 17.47 20.17
CA VAL A 150 -14.47 16.15 20.52
C VAL A 150 -13.65 15.09 19.79
N THR A 151 -13.01 14.22 20.57
CA THR A 151 -12.27 13.05 20.08
C THR A 151 -12.64 11.84 20.92
N ILE A 152 -12.38 10.63 20.42
CA ILE A 152 -12.65 9.39 21.15
C ILE A 152 -11.99 9.43 22.54
N ALA A 153 -10.72 9.82 22.63
CA ALA A 153 -10.01 9.94 23.90
C ALA A 153 -10.71 10.89 24.90
N ARG A 154 -11.21 12.03 24.40
CA ARG A 154 -11.93 13.02 25.22
C ARG A 154 -13.30 12.52 25.68
N LEU A 155 -13.99 11.77 24.84
CA LEU A 155 -15.27 11.15 25.16
C LEU A 155 -15.09 10.03 26.19
N MET A 156 -14.03 9.22 26.08
CA MET A 156 -13.72 8.15 27.02
C MET A 156 -13.51 8.64 28.47
N GLU A 157 -13.26 9.93 28.69
CA GLU A 157 -13.19 10.52 30.04
C GLU A 157 -14.56 10.72 30.70
N ILE A 158 -15.66 10.68 29.95
CA ILE A 158 -17.02 10.95 30.44
C ILE A 158 -18.03 9.83 30.17
N VAL A 159 -17.63 8.78 29.45
CA VAL A 159 -18.45 7.59 29.25
C VAL A 159 -18.64 6.81 30.55
N PRO A 160 -19.75 6.06 30.70
CA PRO A 160 -19.94 5.16 31.83
C PRO A 160 -18.83 4.11 31.96
N GLU A 161 -18.54 3.69 33.20
CA GLU A 161 -17.60 2.59 33.47
C GLU A 161 -18.06 1.29 32.79
N GLY A 162 -17.12 0.56 32.17
CA GLY A 162 -17.40 -0.65 31.40
C GLY A 162 -17.62 -0.43 29.90
N THR A 163 -17.62 0.83 29.43
CA THR A 163 -17.62 1.14 28.00
C THR A 163 -16.29 0.69 27.36
N ILE A 164 -16.38 -0.10 26.29
CA ILE A 164 -15.21 -0.62 25.56
C ILE A 164 -14.62 0.50 24.68
N ASP A 165 -13.31 0.72 24.75
CA ASP A 165 -12.61 1.68 23.89
C ASP A 165 -12.65 1.22 22.42
N PRO A 166 -13.27 1.98 21.49
CA PRO A 166 -13.31 1.61 20.08
C PRO A 166 -12.00 1.86 19.33
N THR A 167 -11.03 2.58 19.92
CA THR A 167 -9.77 3.00 19.27
C THR A 167 -9.02 1.86 18.56
N PRO A 168 -8.86 0.66 19.15
CA PRO A 168 -8.18 -0.46 18.49
C PRO A 168 -8.93 -0.99 17.26
N SER A 169 -10.26 -0.81 17.22
CA SER A 169 -11.14 -1.35 16.18
C SER A 169 -11.36 -0.41 15.00
N LEU A 170 -10.93 0.86 15.09
CA LEU A 170 -11.18 1.89 14.08
C LEU A 170 -10.62 1.54 12.69
N TYR A 171 -9.59 0.70 12.63
CA TYR A 171 -8.96 0.29 11.38
C TYR A 171 -9.52 -1.02 10.83
N ASN A 172 -10.37 -1.74 11.56
CA ASN A 172 -10.85 -3.07 11.14
C ASN A 172 -11.56 -3.01 9.79
N THR A 173 -12.48 -2.06 9.62
CA THR A 173 -13.20 -1.86 8.35
C THR A 173 -12.23 -1.59 7.19
N THR A 174 -11.26 -0.71 7.42
CA THR A 174 -10.21 -0.40 6.43
C THR A 174 -9.38 -1.64 6.09
N MET A 175 -8.98 -2.41 7.10
CA MET A 175 -8.17 -3.63 6.91
C MET A 175 -8.93 -4.70 6.13
N TYR A 176 -10.22 -4.91 6.42
CA TYR A 176 -11.06 -5.85 5.67
C TYR A 176 -11.28 -5.38 4.23
N ALA A 177 -11.48 -4.08 4.00
CA ALA A 177 -11.60 -3.52 2.66
C ALA A 177 -10.31 -3.73 1.84
N MET A 178 -9.14 -3.48 2.46
CA MET A 178 -7.84 -3.72 1.82
C MET A 178 -7.61 -5.21 1.52
N ALA A 179 -7.96 -6.10 2.45
CA ALA A 179 -7.89 -7.54 2.23
C ALA A 179 -8.77 -7.98 1.05
N GLY A 180 -9.99 -7.45 0.95
CA GLY A 180 -10.89 -7.71 -0.19
C GLY A 180 -10.31 -7.23 -1.52
N LEU A 181 -9.72 -6.02 -1.55
CA LEU A 181 -9.05 -5.50 -2.75
C LEU A 181 -7.86 -6.38 -3.18
N LEU A 182 -7.10 -6.94 -2.23
CA LEU A 182 -6.01 -7.86 -2.53
C LEU A 182 -6.51 -9.17 -3.14
N VAL A 183 -7.64 -9.71 -2.68
CA VAL A 183 -8.26 -10.89 -3.30
C VAL A 183 -8.66 -10.59 -4.74
N ILE A 184 -9.26 -9.43 -5.00
CA ILE A 184 -9.61 -9.00 -6.36
C ILE A 184 -8.35 -8.88 -7.23
N ALA A 185 -7.29 -8.25 -6.71
CA ALA A 185 -6.02 -8.09 -7.41
C ALA A 185 -5.36 -9.46 -7.71
N PHE A 186 -5.43 -10.39 -6.77
CA PHE A 186 -4.93 -11.75 -6.95
C PHE A 186 -5.69 -12.50 -8.05
N VAL A 187 -7.02 -12.43 -8.05
CA VAL A 187 -7.85 -13.03 -9.12
C VAL A 187 -7.56 -12.38 -10.46
N ALA A 188 -7.45 -11.05 -10.52
CA ALA A 188 -7.08 -10.34 -11.74
C ALA A 188 -5.70 -10.80 -12.27
N ASN A 189 -4.73 -10.98 -11.38
CA ASN A 189 -3.41 -11.50 -11.72
C ASN A 189 -3.45 -12.94 -12.24
N LEU A 190 -4.28 -13.81 -11.66
CA LEU A 190 -4.48 -15.18 -12.15
C LEU A 190 -5.14 -15.24 -13.52
N LEU A 191 -6.00 -14.28 -13.85
CA LEU A 191 -6.68 -14.20 -15.15
C LEU A 191 -5.80 -13.63 -16.26
N MET A 192 -4.66 -13.00 -15.93
CA MET A 192 -3.73 -12.48 -16.93
C MET A 192 -3.11 -13.64 -17.73
N ARG A 193 -3.25 -13.55 -19.06
CA ARG A 193 -2.67 -14.52 -20.00
C ARG A 193 -1.43 -13.93 -20.67
N PRO A 194 -0.48 -14.77 -21.12
CA PRO A 194 0.64 -14.31 -21.93
C PRO A 194 0.16 -13.53 -23.14
N VAL A 195 0.87 -12.45 -23.48
CA VAL A 195 0.62 -11.69 -24.68
C VAL A 195 0.89 -12.58 -25.89
N HIS A 196 -0.01 -12.55 -26.87
CA HIS A 196 0.14 -13.36 -28.08
C HIS A 196 1.35 -12.89 -28.90
N GLU A 197 2.11 -13.83 -29.44
CA GLU A 197 3.38 -13.59 -30.16
C GLU A 197 3.28 -12.59 -31.32
N LYS A 198 2.11 -12.41 -31.95
CA LYS A 198 1.86 -11.41 -33.00
C LYS A 198 2.06 -9.96 -32.55
N HIS A 199 2.13 -9.72 -31.24
CA HIS A 199 2.41 -8.43 -30.64
C HIS A 199 3.86 -8.28 -30.20
N HIS A 200 4.67 -9.33 -30.30
CA HIS A 200 6.09 -9.25 -30.07
C HIS A 200 6.77 -8.61 -31.28
N TYR A 201 7.81 -7.84 -31.04
CA TYR A 201 8.59 -7.22 -32.10
C TYR A 201 9.44 -8.27 -32.82
N GLU A 202 9.26 -8.42 -34.13
CA GLU A 202 10.00 -9.39 -34.97
C GLU A 202 11.27 -8.80 -35.63
N GLY A 203 11.54 -7.50 -35.43
CA GLY A 203 12.68 -6.79 -36.02
C GLY A 203 13.96 -6.86 -35.17
N ASP A 204 15.08 -6.39 -35.73
CA ASP A 204 16.36 -6.26 -34.99
C ASP A 204 16.29 -5.09 -33.99
N PRO A 205 16.40 -5.33 -32.66
CA PRO A 205 16.34 -4.27 -31.65
C PRO A 205 17.50 -3.27 -31.76
N SER A 206 18.60 -3.63 -32.42
CA SER A 206 19.77 -2.75 -32.59
C SER A 206 19.58 -1.69 -33.69
N LYS A 207 18.49 -1.75 -34.45
CA LYS A 207 18.19 -0.85 -35.57
C LYS A 207 16.90 -0.02 -35.38
N ALA A 208 16.33 -0.01 -34.17
CA ALA A 208 15.11 0.71 -33.84
C ALA A 208 15.38 1.99 -33.04
#